data_AF-A0A537SN95-F1
#
_entry.id   AF-A0A537SN95-F1
#
_cell.length_a   1.000
_cell.length_b   1.000
_cell.length_c   1.000
_cell.angle_alpha   90.00
_cell.angle_beta   90.00
_cell.angle_gamma   90.00
#
_symmetry.space_group_name_H-M   'P 1'
#
loop_
_entity.id
_entity.type
_entity.pdbx_description
1 polymer ?
#
loop_
_entity_poly.entity_id
_entity_poly.type
_entity_poly.pdbx_seq_one_letter_code
_entity_poly.pdbx_strand_id
1 'polypeptide(L)'
;MADIGALGATFNDATRALAGGLWQTAVEEGGQGTGSVNRYVNDLTAVQQGLTELNANPNQFTGDTQTHVDTILADLGMAITSATSSVNGGGAAAEAALRDAHLEILNVANADTNLAGLLGFTPAPEALPDGTQVKFNAQATFADVGAIFNDFANKSLGGVNAENHDVLLNEANVMFKDLEHMVNQTGGQFDGLSYVHARALLYQVDLERDYINGVANEPGGRGSNDNILDMIDIVQNDDNLAALAQDGFAPFSEPLHDTPKYTDDAPQTLFWANFIAMSNSLGEQAIAAVTNHDAGASAALVKELQAFKADVEAFDAEQGGVFGGRFDNELLGDKGTVGAAVNI
;
A
#
# COMPACT_ATOMS: atom_id res chain seq x y z
N MET A 1 -19.74 -8.47 -28.06
CA MET A 1 -18.38 -7.91 -28.16
C MET A 1 -18.03 -7.47 -26.78
N ALA A 2 -16.99 -8.06 -26.17
CA ALA A 2 -16.43 -7.56 -24.93
C ALA A 2 -16.13 -6.05 -25.07
N ASP A 3 -16.46 -5.29 -24.04
CA ASP A 3 -16.05 -3.88 -23.96
C ASP A 3 -14.54 -3.87 -23.67
N ILE A 4 -13.76 -3.50 -24.68
CA ILE A 4 -12.30 -3.50 -24.61
C ILE A 4 -11.80 -2.53 -23.54
N GLY A 5 -12.49 -1.40 -23.34
CA GLY A 5 -12.14 -0.45 -22.27
C GLY A 5 -12.39 -1.03 -20.88
N ALA A 6 -13.36 -1.93 -20.74
CA ALA A 6 -13.60 -2.65 -19.49
C ALA A 6 -12.50 -3.67 -19.20
N LEU A 7 -11.90 -4.31 -20.22
CA LEU A 7 -10.81 -5.28 -20.02
C LEU A 7 -9.58 -4.66 -19.36
N GLY A 8 -9.19 -3.47 -19.82
CA GLY A 8 -8.07 -2.75 -19.24
C GLY A 8 -8.30 -2.40 -17.78
N ALA A 9 -9.45 -1.79 -17.50
CA ALA A 9 -9.81 -1.41 -16.13
C ALA A 9 -9.92 -2.64 -15.20
N THR A 10 -10.48 -3.76 -15.66
CA THR A 10 -10.57 -5.00 -14.88
C THR A 10 -9.20 -5.62 -14.63
N PHE A 11 -8.30 -5.67 -15.61
CA PHE A 11 -6.95 -6.19 -15.37
C PHE A 11 -6.17 -5.31 -14.38
N ASN A 12 -6.27 -4.00 -14.57
CA ASN A 12 -5.65 -2.99 -13.71
C ASN A 12 -6.16 -3.09 -12.25
N ASP A 13 -7.45 -3.38 -12.07
CA ASP A 13 -8.05 -3.67 -10.75
C ASP A 13 -7.43 -4.90 -10.10
N ALA A 14 -7.20 -5.95 -10.89
CA ALA A 14 -6.51 -7.16 -10.45
C ALA A 14 -5.04 -6.87 -10.06
N THR A 15 -4.32 -6.06 -10.83
CA THR A 15 -2.94 -5.66 -10.49
C THR A 15 -2.91 -4.93 -9.14
N ARG A 16 -3.86 -4.01 -8.89
CA ARG A 16 -3.97 -3.33 -7.59
C ARG A 16 -4.21 -4.32 -6.44
N ALA A 17 -5.06 -5.33 -6.65
CA ALA A 17 -5.35 -6.37 -5.66
C ALA A 17 -4.13 -7.26 -5.33
N LEU A 18 -3.13 -7.30 -6.21
CA LEU A 18 -1.96 -8.18 -6.11
C LEU A 18 -0.78 -7.54 -5.35
N ALA A 19 -0.74 -6.21 -5.21
CA ALA A 19 0.35 -5.51 -4.53
C ALA A 19 0.48 -6.00 -3.08
N GLY A 20 1.67 -6.39 -2.63
CA GLY A 20 1.87 -6.94 -1.28
C GLY A 20 1.33 -8.38 -1.07
N GLY A 21 0.64 -8.95 -2.06
CA GLY A 21 0.18 -10.34 -2.07
C GLY A 21 -1.32 -10.54 -1.90
N LEU A 22 -1.76 -11.79 -2.10
CA LEU A 22 -3.18 -12.16 -2.01
C LEU A 22 -3.54 -12.74 -0.64
N TRP A 23 -4.81 -12.57 -0.25
CA TRP A 23 -5.37 -13.17 0.95
C TRP A 23 -6.76 -13.75 0.67
N GLN A 24 -7.18 -14.72 1.50
CA GLN A 24 -8.44 -15.45 1.32
C GLN A 24 -9.41 -15.34 2.49
N THR A 25 -8.92 -14.95 3.67
CA THR A 25 -9.73 -14.94 4.91
C THR A 25 -10.84 -13.92 4.78
N ALA A 26 -12.11 -14.32 4.77
CA ALA A 26 -13.20 -13.35 4.82
C ALA A 26 -13.17 -12.61 6.16
N VAL A 27 -13.28 -11.29 6.11
CA VAL A 27 -13.51 -10.44 7.29
C VAL A 27 -14.95 -9.96 7.21
N GLU A 28 -15.73 -10.25 8.26
CA GLU A 28 -17.15 -9.91 8.32
C GLU A 28 -17.34 -8.39 8.55
N GLU A 29 -16.33 -7.77 9.14
CA GLU A 29 -16.26 -6.37 9.52
C GLU A 29 -16.23 -5.43 8.30
N GLY A 30 -17.15 -4.47 8.25
CA GLY A 30 -17.18 -3.42 7.23
C GLY A 30 -17.67 -3.85 5.84
N GLY A 31 -18.12 -5.10 5.65
CA GLY A 31 -18.70 -5.55 4.38
C GLY A 31 -17.70 -5.64 3.22
N GLN A 32 -16.40 -5.74 3.52
CA GLN A 32 -15.32 -5.82 2.52
C GLN A 32 -15.27 -7.18 1.79
N GLY A 33 -16.09 -8.15 2.18
CA GLY A 33 -16.36 -9.36 1.40
C GLY A 33 -15.29 -10.44 1.55
N THR A 34 -15.20 -11.30 0.54
CA THR A 34 -14.20 -12.38 0.49
C THR A 34 -12.83 -11.84 0.10
N GLY A 35 -11.74 -12.43 0.60
CA GLY A 35 -10.39 -11.89 0.40
C GLY A 35 -9.94 -11.62 -1.03
N SER A 36 -8.86 -10.83 -1.18
CA SER A 36 -8.40 -10.28 -2.47
C SER A 36 -8.17 -11.33 -3.55
N VAL A 37 -7.89 -12.59 -3.18
CA VAL A 37 -7.76 -13.69 -4.14
C VAL A 37 -8.99 -13.87 -5.02
N ASN A 38 -10.19 -13.75 -4.46
CA ASN A 38 -11.42 -13.98 -5.22
C ASN A 38 -11.68 -12.84 -6.19
N ARG A 39 -11.42 -11.60 -5.78
CA ARG A 39 -11.48 -10.43 -6.66
C ARG A 39 -10.51 -10.60 -7.82
N TYR A 40 -9.23 -10.86 -7.51
CA TYR A 40 -8.18 -11.10 -8.50
C TYR A 40 -8.54 -12.20 -9.51
N VAL A 41 -8.99 -13.37 -9.03
CA VAL A 41 -9.35 -14.51 -9.89
C VAL A 41 -10.55 -14.18 -10.77
N ASN A 42 -11.57 -13.50 -10.24
CA ASN A 42 -12.75 -13.10 -11.01
C ASN A 42 -12.39 -12.11 -12.11
N ASP A 43 -11.57 -11.11 -11.79
CA ASP A 43 -11.11 -10.09 -12.73
C ASP A 43 -10.29 -10.72 -13.86
N LEU A 44 -9.29 -11.55 -13.52
CA LEU A 44 -8.49 -12.24 -14.54
C LEU A 44 -9.32 -13.22 -15.38
N THR A 45 -10.33 -13.86 -14.79
CA THR A 45 -11.26 -14.73 -15.54
C THR A 45 -12.08 -13.91 -16.54
N ALA A 46 -12.56 -12.73 -16.15
CA ALA A 46 -13.27 -11.82 -17.05
C ALA A 46 -12.36 -11.32 -18.17
N VAL A 47 -11.11 -10.96 -17.85
CA VAL A 47 -10.10 -10.55 -18.85
C VAL A 47 -9.80 -11.67 -19.83
N GLN A 48 -9.57 -12.89 -19.33
CA GLN A 48 -9.31 -14.07 -20.17
C GLN A 48 -10.49 -14.36 -21.11
N GLN A 49 -11.73 -14.29 -20.62
CA GLN A 49 -12.92 -14.52 -21.43
C GLN A 49 -13.04 -13.46 -22.53
N GLY A 50 -12.95 -12.17 -22.18
CA GLY A 50 -13.08 -11.11 -23.17
C GLY A 50 -11.94 -11.07 -24.19
N LEU A 51 -10.70 -11.36 -23.77
CA LEU A 51 -9.57 -11.47 -24.71
C LEU A 51 -9.74 -12.70 -25.62
N THR A 52 -10.26 -13.82 -25.12
CA THR A 52 -10.60 -15.00 -25.95
C THR A 52 -11.66 -14.65 -27.00
N GLU A 53 -12.69 -13.89 -26.63
CA GLU A 53 -13.71 -13.42 -27.57
C GLU A 53 -13.13 -12.50 -28.66
N LEU A 54 -12.20 -11.60 -28.29
CA LEU A 54 -11.50 -10.75 -29.26
C LEU A 54 -10.62 -11.60 -30.19
N ASN A 55 -9.89 -12.57 -29.64
CA ASN A 55 -8.99 -13.45 -30.38
C ASN A 55 -9.73 -14.37 -31.36
N ALA A 56 -11.01 -14.67 -31.11
CA ALA A 56 -11.84 -15.47 -32.01
C ALA A 56 -12.15 -14.78 -33.36
N ASN A 57 -11.93 -13.46 -33.48
CA ASN A 57 -12.07 -12.74 -34.74
C ASN A 57 -10.77 -12.87 -35.57
N PRO A 58 -10.79 -13.56 -36.74
CA PRO A 58 -9.59 -13.95 -37.47
C PRO A 58 -8.77 -12.79 -38.06
N ASN A 59 -9.27 -11.55 -38.00
CA ASN A 59 -8.53 -10.36 -38.44
C ASN A 59 -8.22 -9.39 -37.29
N GLN A 60 -8.56 -9.75 -36.04
CA GLN A 60 -8.35 -8.89 -34.89
C GLN A 60 -6.86 -8.79 -34.54
N PHE A 61 -6.18 -9.93 -34.52
CA PHE A 61 -4.75 -10.04 -34.24
C PHE A 61 -4.09 -10.83 -35.36
N THR A 62 -2.88 -10.44 -35.75
CA THR A 62 -2.11 -11.11 -36.81
C THR A 62 -0.62 -11.00 -36.51
N GLY A 63 0.19 -11.89 -37.07
CA GLY A 63 1.65 -11.85 -36.93
C GLY A 63 2.10 -11.96 -35.46
N ASP A 64 3.07 -11.14 -35.08
CA ASP A 64 3.63 -11.15 -33.71
C ASP A 64 2.57 -10.82 -32.65
N THR A 65 1.64 -9.92 -32.95
CA THR A 65 0.53 -9.58 -32.04
C THR A 65 -0.37 -10.79 -31.75
N GLN A 66 -0.56 -11.71 -32.70
CA GLN A 66 -1.28 -12.96 -32.42
C GLN A 66 -0.51 -13.81 -31.40
N THR A 67 0.80 -13.97 -31.59
CA THR A 67 1.66 -14.72 -30.67
C THR A 67 1.62 -14.10 -29.27
N HIS A 68 1.69 -12.76 -29.16
CA HIS A 68 1.60 -12.05 -27.88
C HIS A 68 0.25 -12.25 -27.18
N VAL A 69 -0.87 -12.25 -27.92
CA VAL A 69 -2.20 -12.54 -27.36
C VAL A 69 -2.28 -13.98 -26.84
N ASP A 70 -1.72 -14.94 -27.59
CA ASP A 70 -1.70 -16.34 -27.16
C ASP A 70 -0.84 -16.53 -25.89
N THR A 71 0.28 -15.81 -25.76
CA THR A 71 1.08 -15.75 -24.53
C THR A 71 0.27 -15.18 -23.36
N ILE A 72 -0.35 -14.01 -23.53
CA ILE A 72 -1.17 -13.38 -22.48
C ILE A 72 -2.30 -14.31 -22.01
N LEU A 73 -2.98 -15.00 -22.94
CA LEU A 73 -4.05 -15.94 -22.59
C LEU A 73 -3.55 -17.14 -21.77
N ALA A 74 -2.35 -17.65 -22.08
CA ALA A 74 -1.71 -18.72 -21.33
C ALA A 74 -1.31 -18.25 -19.92
N ASP A 75 -0.70 -17.07 -19.81
CA ASP A 75 -0.27 -16.51 -18.54
C ASP A 75 -1.45 -16.09 -17.65
N LEU A 76 -2.57 -15.63 -18.22
CA LEU A 76 -3.82 -15.43 -17.47
C LEU A 76 -4.28 -16.73 -16.81
N GLY A 77 -4.20 -17.86 -17.53
CA GLY A 77 -4.53 -19.18 -16.97
C GLY A 77 -3.58 -19.62 -15.86
N MET A 78 -2.29 -19.32 -16.01
CA MET A 78 -1.27 -19.57 -14.98
C MET A 78 -1.54 -18.71 -13.74
N ALA A 79 -1.73 -17.41 -13.91
CA ALA A 79 -1.98 -16.46 -12.82
C ALA A 79 -3.24 -16.84 -12.03
N ILE A 80 -4.35 -17.21 -12.68
CA ILE A 80 -5.57 -17.69 -12.00
C ILE A 80 -5.29 -18.92 -11.12
N THR A 81 -4.54 -19.89 -11.65
CA THR A 81 -4.23 -21.14 -10.93
C THR A 81 -3.27 -20.89 -9.77
N SER A 82 -2.23 -20.08 -9.99
CA SER A 82 -1.22 -19.73 -9.01
C SER A 82 -1.79 -18.86 -7.88
N ALA A 83 -2.70 -17.93 -8.19
CA ALA A 83 -3.42 -17.12 -7.20
C ALA A 83 -4.25 -17.98 -6.23
N THR A 84 -4.96 -18.97 -6.75
CA THR A 84 -5.70 -19.91 -5.89
C THR A 84 -4.73 -20.73 -5.04
N SER A 85 -3.57 -21.10 -5.59
CA SER A 85 -2.58 -21.92 -4.90
C SER A 85 -1.80 -21.17 -3.84
N SER A 86 -1.47 -19.89 -4.04
CA SER A 86 -0.70 -19.08 -3.10
C SER A 86 -1.38 -18.99 -1.73
N VAL A 87 -2.71 -18.85 -1.73
CA VAL A 87 -3.50 -18.79 -0.49
C VAL A 87 -3.91 -20.16 0.07
N ASN A 88 -3.79 -21.25 -0.70
CA ASN A 88 -4.20 -22.61 -0.31
C ASN A 88 -3.02 -23.56 -0.03
N GLY A 89 -1.90 -23.00 0.46
CA GLY A 89 -0.74 -23.79 0.89
C GLY A 89 0.27 -24.12 -0.20
N GLY A 90 0.19 -23.46 -1.37
CA GLY A 90 1.21 -23.52 -2.43
C GLY A 90 2.51 -22.79 -2.09
N GLY A 91 2.48 -21.87 -1.12
CA GLY A 91 3.65 -21.17 -0.58
C GLY A 91 4.43 -20.37 -1.64
N ALA A 92 5.72 -20.14 -1.37
CA ALA A 92 6.59 -19.27 -2.17
C ALA A 92 6.62 -19.61 -3.67
N ALA A 93 6.55 -20.90 -4.04
CA ALA A 93 6.56 -21.30 -5.45
C ALA A 93 5.30 -20.86 -6.21
N ALA A 94 4.14 -20.89 -5.55
CA ALA A 94 2.89 -20.42 -6.15
C ALA A 94 2.87 -18.89 -6.27
N GLU A 95 3.43 -18.19 -5.28
CA GLU A 95 3.57 -16.72 -5.29
C GLU A 95 4.54 -16.26 -6.37
N ALA A 96 5.68 -16.93 -6.54
CA ALA A 96 6.62 -16.69 -7.63
C ALA A 96 5.99 -16.94 -9.01
N ALA A 97 5.31 -18.07 -9.19
CA ALA A 97 4.63 -18.36 -10.46
C ALA A 97 3.49 -17.38 -10.77
N LEU A 98 2.77 -16.91 -9.74
CA LEU A 98 1.76 -15.86 -9.87
C LEU A 98 2.39 -14.55 -10.33
N ARG A 99 3.48 -14.15 -9.67
CA ARG A 99 4.25 -12.96 -9.99
C ARG A 99 4.75 -12.98 -11.43
N ASP A 100 5.44 -14.06 -11.82
CA ASP A 100 6.05 -14.21 -13.14
C ASP A 100 4.98 -14.12 -14.25
N ALA A 101 3.88 -14.84 -14.09
CA ALA A 101 2.77 -14.80 -15.04
C ALA A 101 2.15 -13.39 -15.14
N HIS A 102 1.96 -12.70 -14.01
CA HIS A 102 1.35 -11.37 -14.02
C HIS A 102 2.26 -10.31 -14.66
N LEU A 103 3.57 -10.36 -14.38
CA LEU A 103 4.53 -9.47 -15.01
C LEU A 103 4.70 -9.76 -16.51
N GLU A 104 4.70 -11.03 -16.93
CA GLU A 104 4.80 -11.38 -18.34
C GLU A 104 3.61 -10.82 -19.13
N ILE A 105 2.39 -10.91 -18.59
CA ILE A 105 1.20 -10.27 -19.18
C ILE A 105 1.43 -8.77 -19.39
N LEU A 106 1.88 -8.07 -18.35
CA LEU A 106 2.14 -6.63 -18.40
C LEU A 106 3.21 -6.29 -19.44
N ASN A 107 4.33 -7.02 -19.43
CA ASN A 107 5.46 -6.80 -20.32
C ASN A 107 5.09 -7.04 -21.78
N VAL A 108 4.43 -8.16 -22.08
CA VAL A 108 4.00 -8.52 -23.43
C VAL A 108 2.95 -7.54 -23.95
N ALA A 109 1.96 -7.18 -23.15
CA ALA A 109 0.90 -6.25 -23.54
C ALA A 109 1.45 -4.84 -23.81
N ASN A 110 2.38 -4.35 -22.97
CA ASN A 110 2.94 -3.01 -23.10
C ASN A 110 4.06 -2.90 -24.16
N ALA A 111 4.78 -3.99 -24.45
CA ALA A 111 5.79 -4.01 -25.50
C ALA A 111 5.20 -4.07 -26.91
N ASP A 112 4.01 -4.65 -27.08
CA ASP A 112 3.31 -4.66 -28.37
C ASP A 112 2.48 -3.39 -28.57
N THR A 113 2.90 -2.53 -29.50
CA THR A 113 2.21 -1.26 -29.79
C THR A 113 0.73 -1.40 -30.18
N ASN A 114 0.33 -2.52 -30.79
CA ASN A 114 -1.07 -2.77 -31.14
C ASN A 114 -1.88 -3.17 -29.90
N LEU A 115 -1.27 -3.89 -28.96
CA LEU A 115 -1.93 -4.31 -27.71
C LEU A 115 -1.94 -3.20 -26.68
N ALA A 116 -0.85 -2.44 -26.50
CA ALA A 116 -0.75 -1.40 -25.49
C ALA A 116 -1.90 -0.39 -25.61
N GLY A 117 -2.17 0.10 -26.83
CA GLY A 117 -3.28 1.03 -27.10
C GLY A 117 -4.67 0.38 -27.06
N LEU A 118 -4.76 -0.94 -27.22
CA LEU A 118 -6.02 -1.67 -27.22
C LEU A 118 -6.44 -2.06 -25.80
N LEU A 119 -5.52 -2.70 -25.06
CA LEU A 119 -5.79 -3.31 -23.75
C LEU A 119 -5.70 -2.30 -22.62
N GLY A 120 -4.87 -1.25 -22.72
CA GLY A 120 -4.76 -0.23 -21.68
C GLY A 120 -4.27 -0.76 -20.33
N PHE A 121 -3.48 -1.83 -20.33
CA PHE A 121 -2.86 -2.37 -19.11
C PHE A 121 -1.79 -1.42 -18.62
N THR A 122 -1.92 -0.93 -17.40
CA THR A 122 -0.93 -0.03 -16.80
C THR A 122 0.32 -0.83 -16.42
N PRO A 123 1.52 -0.41 -16.83
CA PRO A 123 2.76 -1.07 -16.41
C PRO A 123 2.88 -1.14 -14.87
N ALA A 124 3.55 -2.17 -14.37
CA ALA A 124 3.98 -2.19 -12.97
C ALA A 124 4.98 -1.05 -12.70
N PRO A 125 5.12 -0.59 -11.44
CA PRO A 125 6.19 0.33 -11.06
C PRO A 125 7.56 -0.16 -11.56
N GLU A 126 8.41 0.78 -11.98
CA GLU A 126 9.71 0.43 -12.57
C GLU A 126 10.63 -0.24 -11.54
N ALA A 127 11.17 -1.40 -11.90
CA ALA A 127 12.16 -2.08 -11.09
C ALA A 127 13.53 -1.42 -11.25
N LEU A 128 14.34 -1.45 -10.18
CA LEU A 128 15.74 -1.04 -10.29
C LEU A 128 16.48 -2.03 -11.20
N PRO A 129 17.55 -1.60 -11.89
CA PRO A 129 18.35 -2.50 -12.71
C PRO A 129 18.86 -3.71 -11.93
N ASP A 130 18.88 -4.89 -12.55
CA ASP A 130 19.36 -6.12 -11.93
C ASP A 130 20.75 -5.95 -11.30
N GLY A 131 20.89 -6.43 -10.06
CA GLY A 131 22.13 -6.33 -9.29
C GLY A 131 22.41 -4.97 -8.66
N THR A 132 21.50 -4.00 -8.78
CA THR A 132 21.58 -2.74 -8.04
C THR A 132 21.64 -3.02 -6.54
N GLN A 133 22.67 -2.48 -5.88
CA GLN A 133 22.81 -2.60 -4.43
C GLN A 133 22.14 -1.42 -3.74
N VAL A 134 21.00 -1.68 -3.11
CA VAL A 134 20.27 -0.69 -2.31
C VAL A 134 20.92 -0.55 -0.93
N LYS A 135 21.40 0.64 -0.59
CA LYS A 135 22.09 0.96 0.67
C LYS A 135 21.76 2.38 1.09
N PHE A 136 21.73 2.62 2.42
CA PHE A 136 21.59 3.95 3.00
C PHE A 136 22.58 4.93 2.37
N ASN A 137 22.08 6.11 2.02
CA ASN A 137 22.84 7.19 1.45
C ASN A 137 22.38 8.51 2.08
N ALA A 138 23.24 9.12 2.91
CA ALA A 138 22.96 10.42 3.53
C ALA A 138 22.83 11.58 2.53
N GLN A 139 23.10 11.34 1.24
CA GLN A 139 22.89 12.28 0.14
C GLN A 139 21.78 11.83 -0.81
N ALA A 140 20.99 10.80 -0.45
CA ALA A 140 19.80 10.43 -1.20
C ALA A 140 18.85 11.63 -1.31
N THR A 141 18.15 11.68 -2.43
CA THR A 141 17.03 12.57 -2.69
C THR A 141 15.72 11.83 -2.45
N PHE A 142 14.60 12.54 -2.31
CA PHE A 142 13.30 11.87 -2.19
C PHE A 142 12.95 11.02 -3.42
N ALA A 143 13.41 11.43 -4.62
CA ALA A 143 13.32 10.63 -5.84
C ALA A 143 14.11 9.31 -5.75
N ASP A 144 15.28 9.28 -5.09
CA ASP A 144 16.03 8.03 -4.89
C ASP A 144 15.25 7.05 -4.00
N VAL A 145 14.59 7.56 -2.94
CA VAL A 145 13.69 6.76 -2.11
C VAL A 145 12.51 6.25 -2.94
N GLY A 146 11.91 7.11 -3.76
CA GLY A 146 10.80 6.73 -4.64
C GLY A 146 11.18 5.69 -5.69
N ALA A 147 12.41 5.70 -6.19
CA ALA A 147 12.92 4.65 -7.08
C ALA A 147 13.10 3.31 -6.35
N ILE A 148 13.60 3.32 -5.11
CA ILE A 148 13.65 2.11 -4.27
C ILE A 148 12.23 1.60 -3.98
N PHE A 149 11.28 2.50 -3.72
CA PHE A 149 9.89 2.12 -3.52
C PHE A 149 9.28 1.45 -4.75
N ASN A 150 9.50 1.99 -5.96
CA ASN A 150 8.96 1.39 -7.18
C ASN A 150 9.48 -0.05 -7.37
N ASP A 151 10.77 -0.26 -7.11
CA ASP A 151 11.40 -1.57 -7.17
C ASP A 151 10.86 -2.53 -6.11
N PHE A 152 10.69 -2.05 -4.89
CA PHE A 152 10.03 -2.75 -3.80
C PHE A 152 8.60 -3.17 -4.17
N ALA A 153 7.78 -2.23 -4.64
CA ALA A 153 6.39 -2.46 -5.03
C ALA A 153 6.27 -3.41 -6.23
N ASN A 154 7.22 -3.35 -7.17
CA ASN A 154 7.31 -4.32 -8.25
C ASN A 154 7.59 -5.72 -7.70
N LYS A 155 8.65 -5.88 -6.89
CA LYS A 155 9.10 -7.17 -6.33
C LYS A 155 8.11 -7.79 -5.35
N SER A 156 7.27 -6.98 -4.71
CA SER A 156 6.23 -7.45 -3.78
C SER A 156 4.94 -7.90 -4.46
N LEU A 157 4.78 -7.73 -5.78
CA LEU A 157 3.67 -8.34 -6.53
C LEU A 157 3.68 -9.86 -6.33
N GLY A 158 2.57 -10.40 -5.82
CA GLY A 158 2.47 -11.82 -5.46
C GLY A 158 2.84 -12.12 -4.00
N GLY A 159 3.33 -11.14 -3.25
CA GLY A 159 3.56 -11.21 -1.81
C GLY A 159 5.03 -11.32 -1.39
N VAL A 160 5.23 -11.24 -0.08
CA VAL A 160 6.53 -11.43 0.57
C VAL A 160 6.68 -12.90 0.96
N ASN A 161 7.77 -13.53 0.52
CA ASN A 161 8.03 -14.95 0.70
C ASN A 161 9.52 -15.23 0.90
N ALA A 162 9.88 -16.50 1.12
CA ALA A 162 11.25 -16.88 1.45
C ALA A 162 12.30 -16.53 0.37
N GLU A 163 11.90 -16.32 -0.88
CA GLU A 163 12.80 -16.01 -1.98
C GLU A 163 13.08 -14.51 -2.11
N ASN A 164 12.10 -13.66 -1.80
CA ASN A 164 12.22 -12.20 -1.92
C ASN A 164 12.30 -11.46 -0.56
N HIS A 165 12.12 -12.15 0.57
CA HIS A 165 12.10 -11.55 1.91
C HIS A 165 13.33 -10.68 2.18
N ASP A 166 14.54 -11.21 1.99
CA ASP A 166 15.76 -10.50 2.38
C ASP A 166 15.99 -9.25 1.54
N VAL A 167 15.62 -9.27 0.25
CA VAL A 167 15.77 -8.12 -0.63
C VAL A 167 14.75 -7.04 -0.31
N LEU A 168 13.48 -7.42 -0.12
CA LEU A 168 12.39 -6.50 0.26
C LEU A 168 12.63 -5.88 1.63
N LEU A 169 13.08 -6.68 2.61
CA LEU A 169 13.45 -6.18 3.93
C LEU A 169 14.63 -5.20 3.86
N ASN A 170 15.64 -5.47 3.02
CA ASN A 170 16.75 -4.54 2.85
C ASN A 170 16.27 -3.21 2.23
N GLU A 171 15.44 -3.26 1.19
CA GLU A 171 14.87 -2.09 0.53
C GLU A 171 14.04 -1.25 1.52
N ALA A 172 13.11 -1.88 2.26
CA ALA A 172 12.32 -1.20 3.27
C ALA A 172 13.18 -0.57 4.39
N ASN A 173 14.24 -1.26 4.84
CA ASN A 173 15.18 -0.70 5.82
C ASN A 173 15.97 0.49 5.28
N VAL A 174 16.32 0.51 3.98
CA VAL A 174 17.03 1.62 3.37
C VAL A 174 16.10 2.81 3.16
N MET A 175 14.88 2.58 2.63
CA MET A 175 13.85 3.62 2.54
C MET A 175 13.60 4.27 3.91
N PHE A 176 13.43 3.47 4.97
CA PHE A 176 13.25 3.98 6.32
C PHE A 176 14.40 4.89 6.75
N LYS A 177 15.65 4.45 6.58
CA LYS A 177 16.83 5.23 7.02
C LYS A 177 17.02 6.50 6.20
N ASP A 178 16.83 6.44 4.89
CA ASP A 178 16.97 7.60 4.01
C ASP A 178 15.86 8.62 4.31
N LEU A 179 14.60 8.18 4.48
CA LEU A 179 13.49 9.04 4.88
C LEU A 179 13.67 9.62 6.28
N GLU A 180 14.05 8.81 7.27
CA GLU A 180 14.33 9.26 8.64
C GLU A 180 15.43 10.33 8.63
N HIS A 181 16.47 10.14 7.81
CA HIS A 181 17.52 11.14 7.66
C HIS A 181 16.97 12.45 7.09
N MET A 182 16.19 12.40 5.99
CA MET A 182 15.62 13.58 5.35
C MET A 182 14.65 14.34 6.26
N VAL A 183 13.75 13.63 6.95
CA VAL A 183 12.75 14.20 7.85
C VAL A 183 13.41 14.92 9.03
N ASN A 184 14.54 14.41 9.52
CA ASN A 184 15.25 15.01 10.66
C ASN A 184 16.23 16.13 10.27
N GLN A 185 16.39 16.45 8.99
CA GLN A 185 17.25 17.56 8.55
C GLN A 185 16.62 18.93 8.84
N THR A 186 17.32 19.75 9.64
CA THR A 186 16.91 21.14 9.89
C THR A 186 17.01 21.97 8.61
N GLY A 187 15.90 22.59 8.19
CA GLY A 187 15.82 23.33 6.92
C GLY A 187 15.83 22.41 5.68
N GLY A 188 15.44 21.15 5.85
CA GLY A 188 15.32 20.16 4.77
C GLY A 188 14.21 20.48 3.76
N GLN A 189 14.01 19.54 2.83
CA GLN A 189 13.10 19.69 1.69
C GLN A 189 11.61 19.64 2.03
N PHE A 190 11.24 19.20 3.24
CA PHE A 190 9.86 19.10 3.67
C PHE A 190 9.48 20.29 4.56
N ASP A 191 8.42 20.99 4.20
CA ASP A 191 7.82 22.06 4.99
C ASP A 191 6.30 21.88 5.12
N GLY A 192 5.71 22.58 6.10
CA GLY A 192 4.26 22.62 6.29
C GLY A 192 3.61 21.23 6.38
N LEU A 193 2.58 21.01 5.57
CA LEU A 193 1.86 19.73 5.49
C LEU A 193 2.71 18.62 4.86
N SER A 194 3.59 18.93 3.90
CA SER A 194 4.51 17.94 3.32
C SER A 194 5.46 17.33 4.34
N TYR A 195 5.84 18.07 5.39
CA TYR A 195 6.58 17.49 6.52
C TYR A 195 5.76 16.47 7.31
N VAL A 196 4.47 16.74 7.54
CA VAL A 196 3.56 15.82 8.22
C VAL A 196 3.35 14.57 7.37
N HIS A 197 3.12 14.73 6.07
CA HIS A 197 2.97 13.62 5.13
C HIS A 197 4.26 12.81 4.98
N ALA A 198 5.44 13.44 4.93
CA ALA A 198 6.72 12.72 4.90
C ALA A 198 6.97 11.90 6.18
N ARG A 199 6.47 12.37 7.34
CA ARG A 199 6.47 11.57 8.57
C ARG A 199 5.48 10.42 8.51
N ALA A 200 4.27 10.65 8.01
CA ALA A 200 3.29 9.58 7.80
C ALA A 200 3.84 8.48 6.88
N LEU A 201 4.52 8.88 5.79
CA LEU A 201 5.22 7.96 4.89
C LEU A 201 6.29 7.14 5.62
N LEU A 202 7.12 7.78 6.47
CA LEU A 202 8.12 7.07 7.27
C LEU A 202 7.47 6.01 8.18
N TYR A 203 6.32 6.30 8.77
CA TYR A 203 5.57 5.34 9.59
C TYR A 203 5.01 4.18 8.77
N GLN A 204 4.47 4.45 7.57
CA GLN A 204 4.01 3.40 6.65
C GLN A 204 5.15 2.46 6.25
N VAL A 205 6.36 2.99 6.01
CA VAL A 205 7.54 2.15 5.76
C VAL A 205 7.89 1.31 6.99
N ASP A 206 7.73 1.83 8.21
CA ASP A 206 7.99 1.07 9.44
C ASP A 206 6.98 -0.07 9.64
N LEU A 207 5.69 0.19 9.39
CA LEU A 207 4.66 -0.86 9.40
C LEU A 207 4.97 -1.95 8.38
N GLU A 208 5.43 -1.60 7.19
CA GLU A 208 5.79 -2.59 6.18
C GLU A 208 7.00 -3.43 6.62
N ARG A 209 7.97 -2.84 7.32
CA ARG A 209 9.08 -3.59 7.93
C ARG A 209 8.57 -4.55 9.00
N ASP A 210 7.66 -4.11 9.85
CA ASP A 210 7.05 -4.94 10.89
C ASP A 210 6.25 -6.10 10.28
N TYR A 211 5.54 -5.83 9.18
CA TYR A 211 4.85 -6.83 8.39
C TYR A 211 5.80 -7.88 7.79
N ILE A 212 6.86 -7.45 7.08
CA ILE A 212 7.85 -8.35 6.46
C ILE A 212 8.54 -9.23 7.51
N ASN A 213 8.84 -8.68 8.69
CA ASN A 213 9.43 -9.44 9.81
C ASN A 213 8.45 -10.36 10.53
N GLY A 214 7.16 -10.36 10.15
CA GLY A 214 6.12 -11.18 10.76
C GLY A 214 5.75 -10.78 12.19
N VAL A 215 5.99 -9.51 12.57
CA VAL A 215 5.58 -8.98 13.88
C VAL A 215 4.18 -8.34 13.85
N ALA A 216 3.60 -8.12 12.67
CA ALA A 216 2.21 -7.68 12.49
C ALA A 216 1.20 -8.84 12.64
N ASN A 217 -0.01 -8.55 13.16
CA ASN A 217 -1.05 -9.56 13.44
C ASN A 217 -2.13 -9.69 12.34
N GLU A 218 -1.90 -9.14 11.14
CA GLU A 218 -2.85 -9.19 10.01
C GLU A 218 -2.56 -10.36 9.05
N PRO A 219 -3.57 -10.87 8.30
CA PRO A 219 -3.33 -11.84 7.24
C PRO A 219 -2.31 -11.27 6.27
N GLY A 220 -1.26 -12.04 5.97
CA GLY A 220 -0.15 -11.67 5.10
C GLY A 220 -0.43 -10.58 4.05
N GLY A 221 -1.00 -10.97 2.90
CA GLY A 221 -1.26 -10.04 1.80
C GLY A 221 -2.15 -8.82 2.13
N ARG A 222 -2.88 -8.89 3.24
CA ARG A 222 -3.57 -7.82 3.98
C ARG A 222 -2.79 -6.51 4.07
N GLY A 223 -2.02 -6.45 5.15
CA GLY A 223 -1.38 -5.22 5.61
C GLY A 223 -0.35 -4.72 4.61
N SER A 224 0.34 -5.61 3.89
CA SER A 224 1.31 -5.17 2.87
C SER A 224 0.64 -4.45 1.70
N ASN A 225 -0.52 -4.92 1.23
CA ASN A 225 -1.28 -4.21 0.21
C ASN A 225 -1.66 -2.80 0.69
N ASP A 226 -2.23 -2.72 1.89
CA ASP A 226 -2.67 -1.45 2.48
C ASP A 226 -1.48 -0.49 2.66
N ASN A 227 -0.36 -0.92 3.27
CA ASN A 227 0.84 -0.10 3.45
C ASN A 227 1.40 0.42 2.12
N ILE A 228 1.50 -0.43 1.10
CA ILE A 228 2.01 -0.04 -0.23
C ILE A 228 1.11 1.02 -0.87
N LEU A 229 -0.20 0.83 -0.82
CA LEU A 229 -1.16 1.77 -1.38
C LEU A 229 -1.19 3.08 -0.59
N ASP A 230 -1.09 3.05 0.73
CA ASP A 230 -1.02 4.24 1.57
C ASP A 230 0.27 5.04 1.31
N MET A 231 1.41 4.38 1.12
CA MET A 231 2.66 5.07 0.74
C MET A 231 2.50 5.83 -0.58
N ILE A 232 1.84 5.22 -1.57
CA ILE A 232 1.51 5.87 -2.84
C ILE A 232 0.56 7.05 -2.60
N ASP A 233 -0.55 6.83 -1.89
CA ASP A 233 -1.58 7.84 -1.70
C ASP A 233 -1.07 9.05 -0.91
N ILE A 234 -0.20 8.85 0.09
CA ILE A 234 0.44 9.95 0.84
C ILE A 234 1.30 10.82 -0.09
N VAL A 235 2.09 10.21 -0.97
CA VAL A 235 2.98 10.95 -1.86
C VAL A 235 2.22 11.60 -3.01
N GLN A 236 1.31 10.87 -3.65
CA GLN A 236 0.57 11.33 -4.83
C GLN A 236 -0.50 12.37 -4.51
N ASN A 237 -1.03 12.41 -3.28
CA ASN A 237 -1.97 13.44 -2.84
C ASN A 237 -1.31 14.67 -2.18
N ASP A 238 0.02 14.72 -2.14
CA ASP A 238 0.78 15.90 -1.74
C ASP A 238 1.60 16.44 -2.92
N ASP A 239 1.18 17.57 -3.48
CA ASP A 239 1.81 18.18 -4.67
C ASP A 239 3.33 18.38 -4.52
N ASN A 240 3.82 18.66 -3.30
CA ASN A 240 5.24 18.87 -3.05
C ASN A 240 6.00 17.54 -2.97
N LEU A 241 5.45 16.55 -2.26
CA LEU A 241 6.05 15.21 -2.22
C LEU A 241 6.05 14.55 -3.59
N ALA A 242 4.95 14.63 -4.34
CA ALA A 242 4.87 14.15 -5.72
C ALA A 242 5.94 14.82 -6.60
N ALA A 243 6.10 16.16 -6.50
CA ALA A 243 7.13 16.87 -7.25
C ALA A 243 8.55 16.46 -6.87
N LEU A 244 8.82 16.18 -5.59
CA LEU A 244 10.12 15.72 -5.10
C LEU A 244 10.40 14.26 -5.49
N ALA A 245 9.36 13.42 -5.59
CA ALA A 245 9.48 12.00 -5.92
C ALA A 245 9.79 11.77 -7.39
N GLN A 246 9.45 12.73 -8.26
CA GLN A 246 9.53 12.59 -9.71
C GLN A 246 8.70 11.38 -10.17
N ASP A 247 9.33 10.37 -10.78
CA ASP A 247 8.68 9.14 -11.23
C ASP A 247 8.59 8.05 -10.12
N GLY A 248 9.11 8.36 -8.91
CA GLY A 248 9.02 7.50 -7.73
C GLY A 248 7.61 7.45 -7.14
N PHE A 249 7.31 6.41 -6.36
CA PHE A 249 5.97 6.15 -5.82
C PHE A 249 4.90 6.08 -6.92
N ALA A 250 5.24 5.44 -8.04
CA ALA A 250 4.36 5.31 -9.19
C ALA A 250 3.05 4.62 -8.77
N PRO A 251 1.88 5.18 -9.14
CA PRO A 251 0.61 4.66 -8.70
C PRO A 251 0.29 3.33 -9.38
N PHE A 252 -0.30 2.40 -8.62
CA PHE A 252 -1.14 1.36 -9.23
C PHE A 252 -2.43 2.01 -9.75
N SER A 253 -3.06 1.37 -10.72
CA SER A 253 -4.32 1.88 -11.27
C SER A 253 -5.40 2.04 -10.19
N GLU A 254 -6.30 2.98 -10.43
CA GLU A 254 -7.48 3.20 -9.58
C GLU A 254 -8.35 1.94 -9.48
N PRO A 255 -8.98 1.70 -8.32
CA PRO A 255 -9.89 0.58 -8.18
C PRO A 255 -11.12 0.75 -9.09
N LEU A 256 -11.53 -0.33 -9.74
CA LEU A 256 -12.73 -0.39 -10.59
C LEU A 256 -14.01 -0.23 -9.77
N HIS A 257 -13.96 -0.58 -8.49
CA HIS A 257 -15.07 -0.46 -7.55
C HIS A 257 -14.57 0.19 -6.27
N ASP A 258 -15.32 1.17 -5.78
CA ASP A 258 -15.06 1.77 -4.47
C ASP A 258 -14.97 0.68 -3.40
N THR A 259 -13.89 0.68 -2.63
CA THR A 259 -13.79 -0.17 -1.44
C THR A 259 -14.97 0.16 -0.53
N PRO A 260 -15.79 -0.84 -0.12
CA PRO A 260 -16.83 -0.61 0.86
C PRO A 260 -16.27 0.10 2.08
N LYS A 261 -16.86 1.26 2.41
CA LYS A 261 -16.43 2.05 3.55
C LYS A 261 -16.69 1.24 4.81
N TYR A 262 -15.64 1.08 5.63
CA TYR A 262 -15.82 0.60 6.98
C TYR A 262 -16.80 1.53 7.71
N THR A 263 -17.79 0.93 8.37
CA THR A 263 -18.76 1.66 9.19
C THR A 263 -18.47 1.35 10.64
N ASP A 264 -18.16 2.40 11.41
CA ASP A 264 -17.88 2.27 12.83
C ASP A 264 -19.09 1.69 13.57
N ASP A 265 -18.83 0.81 14.53
CA ASP A 265 -19.84 0.38 15.48
C ASP A 265 -20.12 1.46 16.55
N ALA A 266 -21.05 1.19 17.46
CA ALA A 266 -21.42 2.17 18.48
C ALA A 266 -20.26 2.51 19.44
N PRO A 267 -19.49 1.53 19.98
CA PRO A 267 -18.25 1.79 20.71
C PRO A 267 -17.23 2.65 19.96
N GLN A 268 -16.96 2.33 18.69
CA GLN A 268 -15.97 3.04 17.86
C GLN A 268 -16.43 4.46 17.54
N THR A 269 -17.71 4.64 17.20
CA THR A 269 -18.30 5.98 16.99
C THR A 269 -18.17 6.83 18.25
N LEU A 270 -18.43 6.24 19.42
CA LEU A 270 -18.31 6.93 20.71
C LEU A 270 -16.85 7.28 21.02
N PHE A 271 -15.91 6.37 20.72
CA PHE A 271 -14.49 6.64 20.84
C PHE A 271 -14.09 7.86 20.00
N TRP A 272 -14.44 7.92 18.72
CA TRP A 272 -14.08 9.05 17.85
C TRP A 272 -14.68 10.38 18.31
N ALA A 273 -15.94 10.37 18.74
CA ALA A 273 -16.57 11.55 19.32
C ALA A 273 -15.82 12.07 20.55
N ASN A 274 -15.39 11.16 21.44
CA ASN A 274 -14.61 11.50 22.62
C ASN A 274 -13.19 11.94 22.26
N PHE A 275 -12.52 11.24 21.34
CA PHE A 275 -11.18 11.56 20.87
C PHE A 275 -11.09 12.99 20.34
N ILE A 276 -12.02 13.38 19.47
CA ILE A 276 -12.10 14.75 18.91
C ILE A 276 -12.39 15.77 20.03
N ALA A 277 -13.35 15.49 20.90
CA ALA A 277 -13.73 16.40 21.99
C ALA A 277 -12.56 16.63 22.96
N MET A 278 -11.86 15.56 23.35
CA MET A 278 -10.69 15.61 24.22
C MET A 278 -9.53 16.33 23.54
N SER A 279 -9.25 16.04 22.27
CA SER A 279 -8.16 16.69 21.52
C SER A 279 -8.34 18.21 21.42
N ASN A 280 -9.56 18.68 21.12
CA ASN A 280 -9.86 20.11 21.08
C ASN A 280 -9.71 20.77 22.46
N SER A 281 -10.24 20.13 23.51
CA SER A 281 -10.10 20.61 24.90
C SER A 281 -8.62 20.72 25.31
N LEU A 282 -7.81 19.69 25.03
CA LEU A 282 -6.38 19.68 25.35
C LEU A 282 -5.62 20.77 24.56
N GLY A 283 -5.96 20.99 23.29
CA GLY A 283 -5.39 22.06 22.48
C GLY A 283 -5.69 23.46 23.04
N GLU A 284 -6.93 23.71 23.45
CA GLU A 284 -7.32 24.98 24.09
C GLU A 284 -6.56 25.20 25.42
N GLN A 285 -6.43 24.15 26.23
CA GLN A 285 -5.67 24.19 27.47
C GLN A 285 -4.18 24.47 27.23
N ALA A 286 -3.58 23.89 26.19
CA ALA A 286 -2.20 24.14 25.79
C ALA A 286 -1.97 25.61 25.43
N ILE A 287 -2.85 26.17 24.58
CA ILE A 287 -2.79 27.58 24.20
C ILE A 287 -2.89 28.48 25.44
N ALA A 288 -3.81 28.19 26.35
CA ALA A 288 -4.00 28.96 27.57
C ALA A 288 -2.80 28.88 28.52
N ALA A 289 -2.24 27.68 28.74
CA ALA A 289 -1.09 27.48 29.63
C ALA A 289 0.15 28.22 29.12
N VAL A 290 0.43 28.17 27.81
CA VAL A 290 1.54 28.90 27.18
C VAL A 290 1.32 30.41 27.24
N THR A 291 0.12 30.88 26.88
CA THR A 291 -0.21 32.32 26.88
C THR A 291 -0.08 32.94 28.28
N ASN A 292 -0.47 32.19 29.31
CA ASN A 292 -0.47 32.67 30.69
C ASN A 292 0.85 32.41 31.43
N HIS A 293 1.82 31.72 30.81
CA HIS A 293 3.06 31.27 31.44
C HIS A 293 2.82 30.52 32.77
N ASP A 294 1.75 29.72 32.84
CA ASP A 294 1.31 29.06 34.06
C ASP A 294 1.92 27.65 34.18
N ALA A 295 2.97 27.53 34.98
CA ALA A 295 3.65 26.25 35.20
C ALA A 295 2.76 25.17 35.85
N GLY A 296 1.76 25.56 36.64
CA GLY A 296 0.82 24.63 37.25
C GLY A 296 -0.16 24.07 36.22
N ALA A 297 -0.67 24.93 35.34
CA ALA A 297 -1.51 24.53 34.21
C ALA A 297 -0.74 23.64 33.22
N SER A 298 0.52 23.97 32.91
CA SER A 298 1.36 23.13 32.06
C SER A 298 1.58 21.72 32.65
N ALA A 299 1.83 21.61 33.96
CA ALA A 299 2.01 20.31 34.61
C ALA A 299 0.71 19.49 34.64
N ALA A 300 -0.44 20.13 34.81
CA ALA A 300 -1.75 19.47 34.73
C ALA A 300 -2.03 18.96 33.31
N LEU A 301 -1.78 19.79 32.29
CA LEU A 301 -1.93 19.44 30.88
C LEU A 301 -1.08 18.23 30.48
N VAL A 302 0.19 18.17 30.89
CA VAL A 302 1.07 17.01 30.62
C VAL A 302 0.45 15.72 31.18
N LYS A 303 -0.14 15.78 32.37
CA LYS A 303 -0.80 14.61 32.98
C LYS A 303 -2.06 14.21 32.21
N GLU A 304 -2.85 15.18 31.74
CA GLU A 304 -4.04 14.91 30.92
C GLU A 304 -3.67 14.33 29.55
N LEU A 305 -2.59 14.81 28.92
CA LEU A 305 -2.05 14.25 27.68
C LEU A 305 -1.59 12.80 27.85
N GLN A 306 -0.92 12.48 28.96
CA GLN A 306 -0.51 11.11 29.26
C GLN A 306 -1.71 10.18 29.49
N ALA A 307 -2.77 10.66 30.15
CA ALA A 307 -3.99 9.89 30.34
C ALA A 307 -4.72 9.67 29.00
N PHE A 308 -4.86 10.71 28.18
CA PHE A 308 -5.42 10.62 26.84
C PHE A 308 -4.67 9.60 25.98
N LYS A 309 -3.33 9.63 25.99
CA LYS A 309 -2.51 8.62 25.31
C LYS A 309 -2.80 7.20 25.80
N ALA A 310 -2.85 6.99 27.10
CA ALA A 310 -3.11 5.66 27.67
C ALA A 310 -4.51 5.13 27.32
N ASP A 311 -5.53 5.99 27.31
CA ASP A 311 -6.89 5.62 26.92
C ASP A 311 -6.98 5.25 25.43
N VAL A 312 -6.24 5.98 24.57
CA VAL A 312 -6.11 5.67 23.15
C VAL A 312 -5.40 4.34 22.92
N GLU A 313 -4.27 4.11 23.59
CA GLU A 313 -3.52 2.84 23.51
C GLU A 313 -4.35 1.64 24.01
N ALA A 314 -5.12 1.82 25.07
CA ALA A 314 -5.99 0.78 25.60
C ALA A 314 -7.13 0.44 24.63
N PHE A 315 -7.75 1.48 24.05
CA PHE A 315 -8.79 1.28 23.05
C PHE A 315 -8.22 0.55 21.82
N ASP A 316 -7.10 1.03 21.28
CA ASP A 316 -6.39 0.42 20.15
C ASP A 316 -6.10 -1.08 20.38
N ALA A 317 -5.50 -1.43 21.53
CA ALA A 317 -5.19 -2.81 21.89
C ALA A 317 -6.44 -3.71 22.09
N GLU A 318 -7.60 -3.12 22.38
CA GLU A 318 -8.88 -3.83 22.45
C GLU A 318 -9.49 -4.05 21.07
N GLN A 319 -9.09 -3.25 20.07
CA GLN A 319 -9.54 -3.43 18.69
C GLN A 319 -8.66 -4.47 17.98
N GLY A 320 -9.29 -5.25 17.10
CA GLY A 320 -8.61 -6.24 16.28
C GLY A 320 -9.12 -6.22 14.85
N GLY A 321 -8.42 -6.93 13.97
CA GLY A 321 -8.76 -7.01 12.56
C GLY A 321 -8.75 -5.65 11.86
N VAL A 322 -9.71 -5.42 10.96
CA VAL A 322 -9.78 -4.24 10.08
C VAL A 322 -9.71 -2.91 10.83
N PHE A 323 -10.25 -2.82 12.04
CA PHE A 323 -10.22 -1.55 12.78
C PHE A 323 -8.83 -1.20 13.31
N GLY A 324 -8.09 -2.15 13.88
CA GLY A 324 -6.72 -1.93 14.34
C GLY A 324 -5.84 -1.49 13.17
N GLY A 325 -5.82 -2.29 12.10
CA GLY A 325 -5.05 -1.98 10.89
C GLY A 325 -5.36 -0.62 10.23
N ARG A 326 -6.58 -0.07 10.39
CA ARG A 326 -6.95 1.25 9.83
C ARG A 326 -6.35 2.44 10.56
N PHE A 327 -5.97 2.25 11.83
CA PHE A 327 -5.52 3.33 12.69
C PHE A 327 -4.18 3.02 13.35
N ASP A 328 -3.48 1.99 12.85
CA ASP A 328 -2.17 1.59 13.34
C ASP A 328 -1.17 2.77 13.31
N ASN A 329 -1.27 3.73 12.38
CA ASN A 329 -0.39 4.91 12.39
C ASN A 329 -0.88 6.06 13.26
N GLU A 330 -2.16 6.07 13.61
CA GLU A 330 -2.82 7.16 14.32
C GLU A 330 -2.89 6.90 15.83
N LEU A 331 -3.20 5.67 16.25
CA LEU A 331 -3.55 5.32 17.62
C LEU A 331 -2.49 4.49 18.37
N LEU A 332 -1.46 3.95 17.69
CA LEU A 332 -0.38 3.14 18.30
C LEU A 332 0.57 3.96 19.18
N GLY A 333 0.10 4.52 20.29
CA GLY A 333 0.93 5.00 21.38
C GLY A 333 2.17 5.81 20.94
N ASP A 334 3.34 5.46 21.48
CA ASP A 334 4.65 6.05 21.15
C ASP A 334 5.10 5.90 19.68
N LYS A 335 4.48 4.99 18.92
CA LYS A 335 4.80 4.73 17.51
C LYS A 335 3.87 5.45 16.54
N GLY A 336 2.68 5.86 16.99
CA GLY A 336 1.70 6.58 16.20
C GLY A 336 1.80 8.11 16.31
N THR A 337 1.01 8.82 15.51
CA THR A 337 0.97 10.30 15.51
C THR A 337 0.58 10.89 16.88
N VAL A 338 -0.23 10.18 17.67
CA VAL A 338 -0.60 10.58 19.03
C VAL A 338 0.62 10.58 19.99
N GLY A 339 1.44 9.53 20.04
CA GLY A 339 2.60 9.51 20.95
C GLY A 339 3.73 10.44 20.53
N ALA A 340 3.91 10.67 19.23
CA ALA A 340 4.82 11.70 18.73
C ALA A 340 4.51 13.11 19.27
N ALA A 341 3.24 13.44 19.52
CA ALA A 341 2.82 14.72 20.06
C ALA A 341 2.98 14.83 21.59
N VAL A 342 3.14 13.70 22.30
CA VAL A 342 3.12 13.64 23.77
C VAL A 342 4.52 13.44 24.38
N ASN A 343 5.52 13.04 23.59
CA ASN A 343 6.91 12.83 24.03
C ASN A 343 7.78 14.12 24.12
N ILE A 344 7.17 15.27 24.42
CA ILE A 344 7.84 16.58 24.55
C ILE A 344 8.38 16.81 25.96
#